data_AF-A0A9E2FYV7-F1
#
_entry.id   AF-A0A9E2FYV7-F1
#
_cell.length_a   1.000
_cell.length_b   1.000
_cell.length_c   1.000
_cell.angle_alpha   90.00
_cell.angle_beta   90.00
_cell.angle_gamma   90.00
#
_symmetry.space_group_name_H-M   'P 1'
#
loop_
_entity.id
_entity.type
_entity.pdbx_description
1 polymer ?
#
loop_
_entity_poly.entity_id
_entity_poly.type
_entity_poly.pdbx_seq_one_letter_code
_entity_poly.pdbx_strand_id
1 'polypeptide(L)'
;MSELGALIDFTGCHPRLLHYCLQKGADSPVAAEKLLRSSSLPAQLFTRFRQVDDRIRLCTFLVDIRLERYDPWPADELLRRLYWNNLITRRGQDFCWRCEFIRQTGRELLECR
;
A
#
# COMPACT_ATOMS: atom_id res chain seq x y z
N MET A 1 3.95 18.39 -13.84
CA MET A 1 3.75 16.93 -13.95
C MET A 1 2.51 16.69 -14.79
N SER A 2 2.48 15.68 -15.65
CA SER A 2 1.24 15.28 -16.33
C SER A 2 0.25 14.68 -15.33
N GLU A 3 -1.05 14.72 -15.64
CA GLU A 3 -2.13 14.13 -14.83
C GLU A 3 -1.89 12.63 -14.57
N LEU A 4 -1.44 11.91 -15.60
CA LEU A 4 -1.05 10.50 -15.48
C LEU A 4 0.13 10.29 -14.51
N GLY A 5 1.13 11.18 -14.52
CA GLY A 5 2.25 11.12 -13.59
C GLY A 5 1.78 11.25 -12.14
N ALA A 6 0.89 12.21 -11.86
CA ALA A 6 0.32 12.39 -10.53
C ALA A 6 -0.47 11.16 -10.04
N LEU A 7 -1.19 10.48 -10.93
CA LEU A 7 -1.89 9.23 -10.60
C LEU A 7 -0.93 8.07 -10.32
N ILE A 8 0.15 7.95 -11.12
CA ILE A 8 1.19 6.94 -10.91
C ILE A 8 1.84 7.15 -9.54
N ASP A 9 2.17 8.40 -9.19
CA ASP A 9 2.79 8.75 -7.91
C ASP A 9 1.83 8.48 -6.74
N PHE A 10 0.57 8.91 -6.85
CA PHE A 10 -0.45 8.69 -5.82
C PHE A 10 -0.70 7.19 -5.54
N THR A 11 -0.76 6.38 -6.59
CA THR A 11 -0.97 4.93 -6.47
C THR A 11 0.32 4.16 -6.17
N GLY A 12 1.47 4.83 -6.16
CA GLY A 12 2.79 4.18 -6.02
C GLY A 12 3.06 3.14 -7.11
N CYS A 13 2.47 3.35 -8.29
CA CYS A 13 2.44 2.37 -9.37
C CYS A 13 1.90 0.99 -8.93
N HIS A 14 0.97 0.93 -7.96
CA HIS A 14 0.35 -0.33 -7.55
C HIS A 14 -0.58 -0.82 -8.67
N PRO A 15 -0.33 -2.00 -9.29
CA PRO A 15 -1.01 -2.40 -10.53
C PRO A 15 -2.54 -2.38 -10.42
N ARG A 16 -3.08 -2.92 -9.32
CA ARG A 16 -4.55 -2.96 -9.11
C ARG A 16 -5.15 -1.58 -8.82
N LEU A 17 -4.43 -0.69 -8.13
CA LEU A 17 -4.95 0.64 -7.78
C LEU A 17 -4.94 1.54 -9.02
N LEU A 18 -3.81 1.57 -9.72
CA LEU A 18 -3.64 2.35 -10.94
C LEU A 18 -4.62 1.90 -12.03
N HIS A 19 -4.72 0.59 -12.28
CA HIS A 19 -5.67 0.06 -13.26
C HIS A 19 -7.12 0.44 -12.92
N TYR A 20 -7.52 0.30 -11.65
CA TYR A 20 -8.87 0.69 -11.22
C TYR A 20 -9.14 2.18 -11.41
N CYS A 21 -8.19 3.05 -11.05
CA CYS A 21 -8.33 4.50 -11.22
C CYS A 21 -8.46 4.88 -12.70
N LEU A 22 -7.62 4.32 -13.57
CA LEU A 22 -7.67 4.57 -15.01
C LEU A 22 -8.98 4.06 -15.63
N GLN A 23 -9.42 2.85 -15.26
CA GLN A 23 -10.68 2.28 -15.74
C GLN A 23 -11.89 3.12 -15.34
N LYS A 24 -11.84 3.77 -14.17
CA LYS A 24 -12.89 4.66 -13.66
C LYS A 24 -12.76 6.11 -14.12
N GLY A 25 -11.77 6.42 -14.96
CA GLY A 25 -11.57 7.76 -15.51
C GLY A 25 -11.09 8.77 -14.48
N ALA A 26 -10.31 8.35 -13.47
CA ALA A 26 -9.65 9.30 -12.58
C ALA A 26 -8.65 10.15 -13.38
N ASP A 27 -8.74 11.47 -13.23
CA ASP A 27 -7.87 12.47 -13.86
C ASP A 27 -6.91 13.13 -12.86
N SER A 28 -7.11 12.87 -11.56
CA SER A 28 -6.40 13.53 -10.48
C SER A 28 -6.26 12.61 -9.26
N PRO A 29 -5.25 12.83 -8.39
CA PRO A 29 -5.11 12.11 -7.12
C PRO A 29 -6.35 12.20 -6.23
N VAL A 30 -7.03 13.35 -6.21
CA VAL A 30 -8.24 13.57 -5.42
C VAL A 30 -9.40 12.70 -5.92
N ALA A 31 -9.61 12.65 -7.24
CA ALA A 31 -10.61 11.78 -7.85
C ALA A 31 -10.29 10.29 -7.59
N ALA A 32 -9.01 9.92 -7.73
CA ALA A 32 -8.53 8.57 -7.45
C ALA A 32 -8.78 8.16 -5.99
N GLU A 33 -8.45 9.02 -5.02
CA GLU A 33 -8.70 8.74 -3.60
C GLU A 33 -10.19 8.49 -3.32
N LYS A 34 -11.07 9.37 -3.83
CA LYS A 34 -12.53 9.22 -3.67
C LYS A 34 -13.03 7.90 -4.26
N LEU A 35 -12.55 7.53 -5.45
CA LEU A 35 -12.91 6.28 -6.12
C LEU A 35 -12.41 5.05 -5.34
N LEU A 36 -11.19 5.11 -4.81
CA LEU A 36 -10.62 4.00 -4.05
C LEU A 36 -11.31 3.83 -2.70
N ARG A 37 -11.56 4.91 -1.97
CA ARG A 37 -12.24 4.88 -0.66
C ARG A 37 -13.68 4.39 -0.74
N SER A 38 -14.37 4.64 -1.86
CA SER A 38 -15.73 4.14 -2.10
C SER A 38 -15.77 2.70 -2.64
N SER A 39 -14.62 2.07 -2.88
CA SER A 39 -14.52 0.71 -3.40
C SER A 39 -14.16 -0.30 -2.32
N SER A 40 -14.36 -1.59 -2.59
CA SER A 40 -13.88 -2.67 -1.72
C SER A 40 -12.40 -3.00 -1.93
N LEU A 41 -11.73 -2.37 -2.90
CA LEU A 41 -10.35 -2.68 -3.27
C LEU A 41 -9.36 -2.50 -2.10
N PRO A 42 -9.41 -1.42 -1.29
CA PRO A 42 -8.52 -1.24 -0.15
C PRO A 42 -8.64 -2.39 0.86
N ALA A 43 -9.87 -2.80 1.20
CA ALA A 43 -10.11 -3.93 2.11
C ALA A 43 -9.59 -5.27 1.55
N GLN A 44 -9.68 -5.47 0.23
CA GLN A 44 -9.16 -6.66 -0.43
C GLN A 44 -7.63 -6.76 -0.36
N LEU A 45 -6.91 -5.63 -0.41
CA LEU A 45 -5.45 -5.61 -0.28
C LEU A 45 -4.97 -6.17 1.08
N PHE A 46 -5.75 -5.96 2.13
CA PHE A 46 -5.42 -6.37 3.50
C PHE A 46 -6.07 -7.68 3.96
N THR A 47 -6.84 -8.36 3.11
CA THR A 47 -7.58 -9.58 3.52
C THR A 47 -6.65 -10.70 3.98
N ARG A 48 -5.41 -10.73 3.47
CA ARG A 48 -4.37 -11.71 3.82
C ARG A 48 -3.64 -11.43 5.13
N PHE A 49 -3.94 -10.34 5.85
CA PHE A 49 -3.22 -9.90 7.05
C PHE A 49 -4.14 -9.71 8.27
N ARG A 50 -5.25 -10.46 8.31
CA ARG A 50 -6.28 -10.35 9.36
C ARG A 50 -6.03 -11.25 10.58
N GLN A 51 -4.98 -12.08 10.56
CA GLN A 51 -4.63 -12.89 11.72
C GLN A 51 -4.17 -11.99 12.87
N VAL A 52 -4.49 -12.36 14.11
CA VAL A 52 -4.23 -11.53 15.30
C VAL A 52 -2.73 -11.23 15.46
N ASP A 53 -1.88 -12.23 15.23
CA ASP A 53 -0.42 -12.10 15.34
C ASP A 53 0.16 -11.18 14.25
N ASP A 54 -0.39 -11.26 13.03
CA ASP A 54 -0.03 -10.34 11.94
C ASP A 54 -0.44 -8.91 12.29
N ARG A 55 -1.59 -8.70 12.93
CA ARG A 55 -2.14 -7.36 13.20
C ARG A 55 -1.19 -6.51 14.03
N ILE A 56 -0.65 -7.05 15.12
CA ILE A 56 0.23 -6.28 16.02
C ILE A 56 1.50 -5.85 15.27
N ARG A 57 2.18 -6.81 14.62
CA ARG A 57 3.43 -6.55 13.90
C ARG A 57 3.20 -5.63 12.70
N LEU A 58 2.10 -5.83 11.98
CA LEU A 58 1.74 -4.99 10.85
C LEU A 58 1.42 -3.56 11.30
N CYS A 59 0.77 -3.38 12.46
CA CYS A 59 0.56 -2.04 13.02
C CYS A 59 1.89 -1.34 13.33
N THR A 60 2.89 -2.05 13.88
CA THR A 60 4.24 -1.48 14.05
C THR A 60 4.81 -0.97 12.73
N PHE A 61 4.76 -1.79 11.68
CA PHE A 61 5.23 -1.38 10.35
C PHE A 61 4.44 -0.23 9.71
N LEU A 62 3.15 -0.13 9.98
CA LEU A 62 2.30 0.91 9.42
C LEU A 62 2.55 2.30 10.04
N VAL A 63 3.08 2.34 11.27
CA VAL A 63 3.51 3.58 11.94
C VAL A 63 4.78 4.13 11.29
N ASP A 64 5.71 3.25 10.91
CA ASP A 64 6.99 3.64 10.33
C ASP A 64 6.91 3.94 8.82
N ILE A 65 7.59 5.02 8.40
CA ILE A 65 7.68 5.40 6.97
C ILE A 65 8.68 4.49 6.23
N ARG A 66 9.74 4.07 6.93
CA ARG A 66 10.78 3.16 6.44
C ARG A 66 10.77 1.92 7.31
N LEU A 67 10.77 0.75 6.68
CA LEU A 67 10.63 -0.51 7.39
C LEU A 67 12.01 -1.04 7.76
N GLU A 68 12.62 -1.77 6.84
CA GLU A 68 13.94 -2.37 7.02
C GLU A 68 14.76 -2.21 5.75
N ARG A 69 16.06 -2.53 5.83
CA ARG A 69 16.91 -2.61 4.66
C ARG A 69 16.33 -3.64 3.68
N TYR A 70 16.30 -3.28 2.40
CA TYR A 70 15.85 -4.16 1.33
C TYR A 70 16.74 -5.39 1.24
N ASP A 71 16.09 -6.55 1.30
CA ASP A 71 16.64 -7.86 0.97
C ASP A 71 15.71 -8.49 -0.09
N PRO A 72 16.22 -9.02 -1.21
CA PRO A 72 15.39 -9.78 -2.16
C PRO A 72 14.65 -10.97 -1.53
N TRP A 73 15.16 -11.50 -0.43
CA TRP A 73 14.63 -12.62 0.33
C TRP A 73 14.58 -12.30 1.83
N PRO A 74 13.69 -11.40 2.27
CA PRO A 74 13.67 -10.98 3.67
C PRO A 74 13.32 -12.16 4.58
N ALA A 75 14.15 -12.34 5.60
CA ALA A 75 13.96 -13.39 6.62
C ALA A 75 12.60 -13.24 7.32
N ASP A 76 12.20 -12.00 7.57
CA ASP A 76 10.89 -11.66 8.11
C ASP A 76 9.76 -12.08 7.14
N GLU A 77 8.97 -13.06 7.58
CA GLU A 77 7.82 -13.58 6.83
C GLU A 77 6.76 -12.51 6.53
N LEU A 78 6.52 -11.58 7.46
CA LEU A 78 5.52 -10.53 7.27
C LEU A 78 5.98 -9.55 6.18
N LEU A 79 7.24 -9.09 6.21
CA LEU A 79 7.81 -8.24 5.16
C LEU A 79 7.77 -8.93 3.80
N ARG A 80 8.12 -10.21 3.75
CA ARG A 80 8.06 -11.02 2.52
C ARG A 80 6.65 -11.08 1.95
N ARG A 81 5.65 -11.35 2.81
CA ARG A 81 4.24 -11.34 2.42
C ARG A 81 3.79 -9.95 1.95
N LEU A 82 4.16 -8.88 2.64
CA LEU A 82 3.84 -7.50 2.23
C LEU A 82 4.42 -7.17 0.85
N TYR A 83 5.68 -7.55 0.60
CA TYR A 83 6.38 -7.30 -0.66
C TYR A 83 5.76 -8.08 -1.82
N TRP A 84 5.53 -9.39 -1.67
CA TRP A 84 4.92 -10.22 -2.71
C TRP A 84 3.45 -9.87 -2.98
N ASN A 85 2.75 -9.28 -2.02
CA ASN A 85 1.41 -8.73 -2.23
C ASN A 85 1.41 -7.27 -2.73
N ASN A 86 2.59 -6.73 -3.12
CA ASN A 86 2.77 -5.39 -3.66
C ASN A 86 2.41 -4.22 -2.72
N LEU A 87 2.29 -4.44 -1.42
CA LEU A 87 1.96 -3.37 -0.45
C LEU A 87 3.17 -2.49 -0.13
N ILE A 88 4.36 -3.08 -0.18
CA ILE A 88 5.65 -2.40 -0.02
C ILE A 88 6.49 -2.59 -1.28
N THR A 89 7.52 -1.77 -1.42
CA THR A 89 8.48 -1.81 -2.53
C THR A 89 9.86 -1.40 -2.04
N ARG A 90 10.87 -1.60 -2.87
CA ARG A 90 12.20 -1.06 -2.66
C ARG A 90 12.25 0.42 -3.03
N ARG A 91 12.80 1.27 -2.17
CA ARG A 91 13.27 2.61 -2.51
C ARG A 91 14.70 2.78 -2.01
N GLY A 92 15.65 2.90 -2.93
CA GLY A 92 17.08 2.93 -2.57
C GLY A 92 17.52 1.62 -1.92
N GLN A 93 17.92 1.70 -0.66
CA GLN A 93 18.37 0.56 0.14
C GLN A 93 17.31 0.03 1.11
N ASP A 94 16.11 0.61 1.17
CA ASP A 94 15.10 0.27 2.17
C ASP A 94 13.82 -0.26 1.53
N PHE A 95 13.08 -1.07 2.30
CA PHE A 95 11.66 -1.32 2.09
C PHE A 95 10.85 -0.09 2.53
N CYS A 96 9.92 0.32 1.68
CA CYS A 96 8.98 1.39 1.96
C CYS A 96 7.58 1.01 1.51
N TRP A 97 6.57 1.60 2.13
CA TRP A 97 5.20 1.52 1.63
C TRP A 97 5.13 2.02 0.20
N ARG A 98 4.39 1.28 -0.65
CA ARG A 98 4.34 1.58 -2.08
C ARG A 98 3.78 2.98 -2.34
N CYS A 99 2.71 3.33 -1.64
CA CYS A 99 2.21 4.70 -1.53
C CYS A 99 1.56 4.95 -0.17
N GLU A 100 1.35 6.24 0.12
CA GLU A 100 0.73 6.68 1.38
C GLU A 100 -0.72 6.19 1.52
N PHE A 101 -1.46 6.10 0.40
CA PHE A 101 -2.82 5.57 0.41
C PHE A 101 -2.89 4.13 0.97
N ILE A 102 -1.95 3.26 0.59
CA ILE A 102 -1.89 1.88 1.10
C ILE A 102 -1.58 1.87 2.59
N ARG A 103 -0.59 2.66 3.03
CA ARG A 103 -0.19 2.76 4.44
C ARG A 103 -1.36 3.24 5.30
N GLN A 104 -2.00 4.33 4.91
CA GLN A 104 -3.10 4.90 5.68
C GLN A 104 -4.33 3.98 5.68
N THR A 105 -4.66 3.34 4.56
CA THR A 105 -5.69 2.29 4.49
C THR A 105 -5.42 1.17 5.49
N GLY A 106 -4.17 0.69 5.56
CA GLY A 106 -3.79 -0.37 6.50
C GLY A 106 -4.02 0.04 7.95
N ARG A 107 -3.64 1.27 8.31
CA ARG A 107 -3.86 1.82 9.66
C ARG A 107 -5.33 1.89 10.03
N GLU A 108 -6.16 2.37 9.11
CA GLU A 108 -7.61 2.51 9.29
C GLU A 108 -8.28 1.15 9.45
N LEU A 109 -7.98 0.18 8.56
CA LEU A 109 -8.62 -1.14 8.57
C LEU A 109 -8.22 -2.02 9.76
N LEU A 110 -7.01 -1.85 10.27
CA LEU A 110 -6.47 -2.64 11.37
C LEU A 110 -6.60 -1.93 12.72
N GLU A 111 -7.16 -0.72 12.73
CA GLU A 111 -7.34 0.12 13.92
C GLU A 111 -6.02 0.35 14.68
N CYS A 112 -4.94 0.57 13.93
CA CYS A 112 -3.61 0.82 14.50
C CYS A 112 -3.62 2.20 15.17
N ARG A 113 -3.61 2.21 16.51
CA ARG A 113 -3.57 3.42 17.34
C ARG A 113 -2.17 3.98 17.45
#